data_AF-A0A392MZ57-F1
#
_entry.id   AF-A0A392MZ57-F1
#
_cell.length_a   1.000
_cell.length_b   1.000
_cell.length_c   1.000
_cell.angle_alpha   90.00
_cell.angle_beta   90.00
_cell.angle_gamma   90.00
#
_symmetry.space_group_name_H-M   'P 1'
#
loop_
_entity.id
_entity.type
_entity.pdbx_description
1 polymer ?
#
loop_
_entity_poly.entity_id
_entity_poly.type
_entity_poly.pdbx_seq_one_letter_code
_entity_poly.pdbx_strand_id
1 'polypeptide(L)'
;MIQLWSEVTAAKADLNYIGLDGEIGCMVNGAGLAMATMDIIKLHGGTPANFLDVGGNASEGQVVEAFKILTADDKVKAILVNIFGGIMKCDVIASGIVNAAKQ
;
A
#
# COMPACT_ATOMS: atom_id res chain seq x y z
N MET A 1 11.30 -11.63 -10.75
CA MET A 1 10.67 -10.98 -11.93
C MET A 1 9.55 -10.05 -11.49
N ILE A 2 8.49 -10.55 -10.85
CA ILE A 2 7.35 -9.72 -10.38
C ILE A 2 7.79 -8.70 -9.32
N GLN A 3 8.54 -9.11 -8.29
CA GLN A 3 8.94 -8.21 -7.22
C GLN A 3 9.81 -7.02 -7.68
N LEU A 4 10.74 -7.27 -8.60
CA LEU A 4 11.56 -6.21 -9.21
C LEU A 4 10.72 -5.25 -10.07
N TRP A 5 9.68 -5.77 -10.75
CA TRP A 5 8.74 -4.95 -11.50
C TRP A 5 7.90 -4.07 -10.56
N SER A 6 7.44 -4.61 -9.42
CA SER A 6 6.67 -3.87 -8.43
C SER A 6 7.48 -2.71 -7.84
N GLU A 7 8.75 -2.95 -7.47
CA GLU A 7 9.65 -1.91 -6.94
C GLU A 7 9.93 -0.80 -7.98
N VAL A 8 10.18 -1.19 -9.24
CA VAL A 8 10.42 -0.20 -10.32
C VAL A 8 9.17 0.60 -10.64
N THR A 9 7.99 -0.03 -10.66
CA THR A 9 6.72 0.64 -10.93
C THR A 9 6.36 1.58 -9.77
N ALA A 10 6.55 1.13 -8.52
CA ALA A 10 6.37 1.96 -7.33
C ALA A 10 7.27 3.20 -7.38
N ALA A 11 8.56 3.02 -7.67
CA ALA A 11 9.52 4.14 -7.74
C ALA A 11 9.14 5.16 -8.82
N LYS A 12 8.61 4.72 -9.97
CA LYS A 12 8.10 5.62 -11.02
C LYS A 12 6.88 6.42 -10.60
N ALA A 13 6.09 5.88 -9.68
CA ALA A 13 4.91 6.54 -9.10
C ALA A 13 5.22 7.31 -7.81
N ASP A 14 6.51 7.48 -7.46
CA ASP A 14 6.94 8.12 -6.22
C ASP A 14 6.38 7.42 -4.96
N LEU A 15 6.39 6.08 -4.98
CA LEU A 15 5.96 5.20 -3.90
C LEU A 15 7.16 4.43 -3.35
N ASN A 16 7.24 4.29 -2.02
CA ASN A 16 8.24 3.46 -1.37
C ASN A 16 7.68 2.06 -1.15
N TYR A 17 8.09 1.09 -1.97
CA TYR A 17 7.60 -0.29 -1.92
C TYR A 17 8.73 -1.28 -1.65
N ILE A 18 8.48 -2.27 -0.80
CA ILE A 18 9.33 -3.44 -0.62
C ILE A 18 8.44 -4.67 -0.51
N GLY A 19 8.63 -5.65 -1.38
CA GLY A 19 7.88 -6.91 -1.32
C GLY A 19 8.35 -7.83 -0.18
N LEU A 20 7.41 -8.54 0.44
CA LEU A 20 7.64 -9.54 1.48
C LEU A 20 6.92 -10.84 1.10
N ASP A 21 7.05 -11.88 1.92
CA ASP A 21 6.47 -13.21 1.66
C ASP A 21 5.22 -13.47 2.52
N GLY A 22 4.24 -12.58 2.42
CA GLY A 22 2.98 -12.64 3.18
C GLY A 22 1.74 -12.58 2.32
N GLU A 23 0.58 -12.48 2.97
CA GLU A 23 -0.74 -12.53 2.31
C GLU A 23 -1.58 -11.26 2.52
N ILE A 24 -1.16 -10.35 3.41
CA ILE A 24 -1.88 -9.11 3.70
C ILE A 24 -1.09 -7.93 3.12
N GLY A 25 -1.60 -7.39 2.02
CA GLY A 25 -1.09 -6.17 1.42
C GLY A 25 -1.30 -4.97 2.34
N CYS A 26 -0.30 -4.11 2.48
CA CYS A 26 -0.39 -2.91 3.31
C CYS A 26 -0.31 -1.68 2.41
N MET A 27 -1.15 -0.67 2.64
CA MET A 27 -1.01 0.67 2.06
C MET A 27 -1.13 1.72 3.17
N VAL A 28 -0.06 2.47 3.39
CA VAL A 28 0.07 3.34 4.57
C VAL A 28 0.70 4.68 4.20
N ASN A 29 0.40 5.74 4.93
CA ASN A 29 1.09 7.03 4.82
C ASN A 29 2.09 7.23 5.97
N GLY A 30 3.37 7.31 5.61
CA GLY A 30 4.51 7.48 6.52
C GLY A 30 5.19 6.15 6.86
N ALA A 31 6.51 6.09 6.63
CA ALA A 31 7.32 4.90 6.86
C ALA A 31 7.21 4.31 8.28
N GLY A 32 7.15 5.15 9.33
CA GLY A 32 6.99 4.69 10.71
C GLY A 32 5.65 4.00 10.95
N LEU A 33 4.56 4.55 10.40
CA LEU A 33 3.24 3.95 10.48
C LEU A 33 3.17 2.67 9.63
N ALA A 34 3.87 2.62 8.49
CA ALA A 34 3.93 1.43 7.65
C ALA A 34 4.60 0.26 8.37
N MET A 35 5.73 0.50 9.03
CA MET A 35 6.39 -0.51 9.87
C MET A 35 5.48 -0.99 11.01
N ALA A 36 4.89 -0.05 11.76
CA ALA A 36 3.97 -0.40 12.85
C ALA A 36 2.73 -1.18 12.37
N THR A 37 2.25 -0.89 11.15
CA THR A 37 1.12 -1.61 10.54
C THR A 37 1.48 -3.06 10.21
N MET A 38 2.69 -3.30 9.70
CA MET A 38 3.17 -4.67 9.50
C MET A 38 3.37 -5.40 10.83
N ASP A 39 3.89 -4.72 11.85
CA ASP A 39 4.07 -5.28 13.19
C ASP A 39 2.74 -5.69 13.82
N ILE A 40 1.70 -4.85 13.74
CA ILE A 40 0.38 -5.19 14.32
C ILE A 40 -0.30 -6.34 13.57
N ILE A 41 -0.12 -6.44 12.24
CA ILE A 41 -0.57 -7.59 11.45
C ILE A 41 0.12 -8.86 11.98
N LYS A 42 1.45 -8.81 12.14
CA LYS A 42 2.24 -9.95 12.58
C LYS A 42 1.89 -10.36 14.01
N LEU A 43 1.70 -9.37 14.90
CA LEU A 43 1.30 -9.57 16.29
C LEU A 43 -0.02 -10.35 16.42
N HIS A 44 -0.96 -10.15 15.48
CA HIS A 44 -2.25 -10.84 15.45
C HIS A 44 -2.25 -12.08 14.55
N GLY A 45 -1.08 -12.61 14.20
CA GLY A 45 -0.92 -13.87 13.47
C GLY A 45 -1.04 -13.77 11.95
N GLY A 46 -1.21 -12.57 11.38
CA GLY A 46 -1.18 -12.34 9.94
C GLY A 46 0.24 -12.29 9.37
N THR A 47 0.35 -12.26 8.04
CA THR A 47 1.63 -12.13 7.34
C THR A 47 1.58 -10.91 6.39
N PRO A 48 2.35 -9.84 6.65
CA PRO A 48 2.40 -8.70 5.75
C PRO A 48 3.07 -9.11 4.44
N ALA A 49 2.41 -8.82 3.31
CA ALA A 49 2.89 -9.13 1.97
C ALA A 49 3.86 -8.08 1.43
N ASN A 50 3.86 -6.87 1.99
CA ASN A 50 4.72 -5.79 1.55
C ASN A 50 4.85 -4.70 2.62
N PHE A 51 5.90 -3.90 2.47
CA PHE A 51 5.94 -2.51 2.94
C PHE A 51 5.49 -1.61 1.79
N LEU A 52 4.63 -0.63 2.07
CA LEU A 52 4.28 0.43 1.11
C LEU A 52 3.93 1.72 1.83
N ASP A 53 4.72 2.75 1.57
CA ASP A 53 4.48 4.12 2.01
C ASP A 53 4.15 5.01 0.81
N VAL A 54 2.92 5.56 0.81
CA VAL A 54 2.41 6.47 -0.22
C VAL A 54 2.75 7.95 0.03
N GLY A 55 3.37 8.25 1.18
CA GLY A 55 3.71 9.61 1.60
C GLY A 55 2.52 10.42 2.14
N GLY A 56 2.82 11.55 2.80
CA GLY A 56 1.82 12.39 3.47
C GLY A 56 0.91 13.22 2.56
N ASN A 57 1.23 13.32 1.26
CA ASN A 57 0.50 14.12 0.27
C ASN A 57 0.09 13.30 -0.97
N ALA A 58 -0.14 12.00 -0.80
CA ALA A 58 -0.48 11.10 -1.89
C ALA A 58 -1.67 11.62 -2.72
N SER A 59 -1.48 11.66 -4.03
CA SER A 59 -2.52 11.95 -5.01
C SER A 59 -3.40 10.73 -5.30
N GLU A 60 -4.58 10.95 -5.89
CA GLU A 60 -5.46 9.86 -6.32
C GLU A 60 -4.75 8.88 -7.27
N GLY A 61 -3.92 9.40 -8.19
CA GLY A 61 -3.14 8.57 -9.12
C GLY A 61 -2.15 7.66 -8.40
N GLN A 62 -1.49 8.15 -7.34
CA GLN A 62 -0.58 7.35 -6.53
C GLN A 62 -1.31 6.24 -5.77
N VAL A 63 -2.53 6.51 -5.28
CA VAL A 63 -3.38 5.47 -4.65
C VAL A 63 -3.76 4.40 -5.68
N VAL A 64 -4.13 4.79 -6.89
CA VAL A 64 -4.47 3.83 -7.96
C VAL A 64 -3.28 2.96 -8.33
N GLU A 65 -2.09 3.54 -8.51
CA GLU A 65 -0.88 2.77 -8.82
C GLU A 65 -0.47 1.85 -7.67
N ALA A 66 -0.57 2.32 -6.42
CA ALA A 66 -0.39 1.50 -5.22
C ALA A 66 -1.30 0.26 -5.25
N PHE A 67 -2.59 0.44 -5.52
CA PHE A 67 -3.53 -0.67 -5.61
C PHE A 67 -3.19 -1.64 -6.75
N LYS A 68 -2.83 -1.15 -7.94
CA LYS A 68 -2.40 -2.00 -9.06
C LYS A 68 -1.21 -2.87 -8.70
N ILE A 69 -0.24 -2.33 -7.96
CA ILE A 69 0.94 -3.08 -7.51
C ILE A 69 0.50 -4.18 -6.53
N LEU A 70 -0.37 -3.85 -5.58
CA LEU A 70 -0.84 -4.80 -4.56
C LEU A 70 -1.72 -5.91 -5.14
N THR A 71 -2.59 -5.59 -6.10
CA THR A 71 -3.50 -6.57 -6.73
C THR A 71 -2.82 -7.41 -7.80
N ALA A 72 -1.64 -7.01 -8.30
CA ALA A 72 -0.83 -7.81 -9.22
C ALA A 72 -0.04 -8.93 -8.52
N ASP A 73 0.04 -8.94 -7.19
CA ASP A 73 0.66 -10.02 -6.43
C ASP A 73 -0.37 -11.08 -6.02
N ASP A 74 -0.34 -12.24 -6.68
CA ASP A 74 -1.26 -13.36 -6.44
C ASP A 74 -1.22 -13.90 -5.00
N LYS A 75 -0.18 -13.59 -4.21
CA LYS A 75 -0.10 -13.97 -2.79
C LYS A 75 -1.01 -13.12 -1.90
N VAL A 76 -1.35 -11.90 -2.34
CA VAL A 76 -2.15 -10.95 -1.58
C VAL A 76 -3.61 -11.40 -1.58
N LYS A 77 -4.13 -11.75 -0.40
CA LYS A 77 -5.53 -12.18 -0.18
C LYS A 77 -6.39 -11.10 0.44
N ALA A 78 -5.78 -10.12 1.10
CA ALA A 78 -6.45 -8.98 1.70
C ALA A 78 -5.55 -7.75 1.67
N ILE A 79 -6.15 -6.56 1.61
CA ILE A 79 -5.42 -5.28 1.68
C ILE A 79 -5.88 -4.52 2.92
N LEU A 80 -4.92 -4.16 3.78
CA LEU A 80 -5.12 -3.24 4.90
C LEU A 80 -4.66 -1.84 4.51
N VAL A 81 -5.62 -0.94 4.38
CA VAL A 81 -5.36 0.49 4.19
C VAL A 81 -5.38 1.18 5.55
N ASN A 82 -4.23 1.70 5.99
CA ASN A 82 -4.09 2.41 7.25
C ASN A 82 -3.59 3.82 7.00
N ILE A 83 -4.50 4.79 6.98
CA ILE A 83 -4.19 6.19 6.67
C ILE A 83 -4.53 7.07 7.87
N PHE A 84 -3.53 7.78 8.37
CA PHE A 84 -3.72 8.77 9.42
C PHE A 84 -3.95 10.16 8.82
N GLY A 85 -5.13 10.73 9.07
CA GLY A 85 -5.53 12.04 8.59
C GLY A 85 -4.68 13.15 9.21
N GLY A 86 -4.27 14.11 8.38
CA GLY A 86 -3.43 15.23 8.79
C GLY A 86 -3.43 16.28 7.70
N ILE A 87 -2.33 16.41 6.96
CA ILE A 87 -2.27 17.22 5.73
C ILE A 87 -3.04 16.53 4.60
N MET A 88 -3.03 15.20 4.61
CA MET A 88 -3.78 14.37 3.67
C MET A 88 -5.28 14.47 3.94
N LYS A 89 -6.06 14.68 2.86
CA LYS A 89 -7.52 14.68 2.95
C LYS A 89 -8.07 13.27 2.70
N CYS A 90 -8.86 12.77 3.66
CA CYS A 90 -9.39 11.41 3.60
C CYS A 90 -10.40 11.17 2.47
N ASP A 91 -11.04 12.22 1.96
CA ASP A 91 -11.97 12.16 0.82
C ASP A 91 -11.27 11.78 -0.49
N VAL A 92 -10.08 12.33 -0.74
CA VAL A 92 -9.24 12.00 -1.90
C VAL A 92 -8.82 10.55 -1.85
N ILE A 93 -8.39 10.06 -0.68
CA ILE A 93 -7.98 8.67 -0.48
C ILE A 93 -9.16 7.72 -0.67
N ALA A 94 -10.30 8.00 -0.03
CA ALA A 94 -11.50 7.17 -0.16
C ALA A 94 -11.96 7.08 -1.62
N SER A 95 -11.95 8.19 -2.35
CA SER A 95 -12.28 8.22 -3.78
C SER A 95 -11.28 7.40 -4.60
N GLY A 96 -9.98 7.55 -4.33
CA GLY A 96 -8.92 6.78 -4.99
C GLY A 96 -9.06 5.28 -4.78
N ILE A 97 -9.39 4.83 -3.56
CA ILE A 97 -9.63 3.41 -3.24
C ILE A 97 -10.83 2.88 -4.04
N VAL A 98 -11.95 3.60 -4.03
CA VAL A 98 -13.17 3.18 -4.74
C VAL A 98 -12.94 3.13 -6.24
N ASN A 99 -12.19 4.09 -6.80
CA ASN A 99 -11.88 4.13 -8.22
C ASN A 99 -10.89 3.04 -8.62
N ALA A 100 -9.89 2.75 -7.78
CA ALA A 100 -8.96 1.65 -7.99
C ALA A 100 -9.66 0.29 -7.96
N ALA A 101 -10.60 0.08 -7.02
CA ALA A 101 -11.33 -1.19 -6.88
C ALA A 101 -12.35 -1.47 -8.01
N LYS A 102 -12.66 -0.48 -8.85
CA LYS A 102 -13.57 -0.62 -10.00
C LYS A 102 -12.86 -0.97 -11.31
N GLN A 103 -11.53 -0.90 -11.33
CA GLN A 103 -10.69 -1.24 -12.49
C GLN A 103 -10.21 -2.67 -12.39
#